data_AF-A0A2X2ZA50-F1
#
_entry.id   AF-A0A2X2ZA50-F1
#
_cell.length_a   1.000
_cell.length_b   1.000
_cell.length_c   1.000
_cell.angle_alpha   90.00
_cell.angle_beta   90.00
_cell.angle_gamma   90.00
#
_symmetry.space_group_name_H-M   'P 1'
#
loop_
_entity.id
_entity.type
_entity.pdbx_description
1 polymer ?
#
loop_
_entity_poly.entity_id
_entity_poly.type
_entity_poly.pdbx_seq_one_letter_code
_entity_poly.pdbx_strand_id
1 'polypeptide(L)'
;MKIQSLQEWQQIVDEVIPKLKYNILLLKGNLGAGKTTFTQFLLKNLGSEDEVNSPTYSIVNEYTTSKGKVFHFDLYRLKNIEEVYDIGIEEYLDNSFLCIIEWPEVYEEELYGLNYHTMSIVNTGENREVSFE
;
A
#
# COMPACT_ATOMS: atom_id res chain seq x y z
N MET A 1 -4.74 -14.14 7.90
CA MET A 1 -4.47 -13.76 9.31
C MET A 1 -5.67 -12.98 9.84
N LYS A 2 -5.97 -13.05 11.13
CA LYS A 2 -7.04 -12.25 11.77
C LYS A 2 -6.40 -11.31 12.76
N ILE A 3 -6.84 -10.05 12.77
CA ILE A 3 -6.34 -9.04 13.70
C ILE A 3 -7.49 -8.37 14.47
N GLN A 4 -7.28 -8.16 15.77
CA GLN A 4 -8.26 -7.50 16.67
C GLN A 4 -7.74 -6.20 17.29
N SER A 5 -6.42 -6.04 17.38
CA SER A 5 -5.77 -4.87 18.00
C SER A 5 -4.72 -4.22 17.09
N LEU A 6 -4.29 -3.01 17.46
CA LEU A 6 -3.26 -2.29 16.72
C LEU A 6 -1.89 -2.98 16.79
N GLN A 7 -1.59 -3.67 17.90
CA GLN A 7 -0.32 -4.34 18.13
C GLN A 7 -0.10 -5.53 17.20
N GLU A 8 -1.19 -6.16 16.74
CA GLU A 8 -1.15 -7.30 15.82
C GLU A 8 -0.69 -6.90 14.41
N TRP A 9 -0.77 -5.62 14.03
CA TRP A 9 -0.20 -5.15 12.74
C TRP A 9 1.30 -5.37 12.63
N GLN A 10 2.03 -5.31 13.75
CA GLN A 10 3.46 -5.60 13.74
C GLN A 10 3.73 -7.05 13.30
N GLN A 11 2.91 -8.01 13.76
CA GLN A 11 3.04 -9.41 13.36
C GLN A 11 2.74 -9.59 11.87
N ILE A 12 1.73 -8.90 11.34
CA ILE A 12 1.44 -8.89 9.89
C ILE A 12 2.64 -8.39 9.10
N VAL A 13 3.26 -7.30 9.54
CA VAL A 13 4.43 -6.72 8.86
C VAL A 13 5.64 -7.67 8.93
N ASP A 14 5.88 -8.30 10.07
CA ASP A 14 6.96 -9.28 10.25
C ASP A 14 6.79 -10.49 9.31
N GLU A 15 5.55 -10.88 9.01
CA GLU A 15 5.25 -11.94 8.03
C GLU A 15 5.36 -11.49 6.56
N VAL A 16 5.08 -10.21 6.29
CA VAL A 16 4.98 -9.67 4.92
C VAL A 16 6.34 -9.22 4.40
N ILE A 17 7.16 -8.53 5.21
CA ILE A 17 8.47 -8.00 4.78
C ILE A 17 9.36 -9.09 4.16
N PRO A 18 9.49 -10.31 4.73
CA PRO A 18 10.31 -11.36 4.12
C PRO A 18 9.76 -11.89 2.79
N LYS A 19 8.47 -11.68 2.50
CA LYS A 19 7.78 -12.14 1.29
C LYS A 19 7.73 -11.05 0.20
N LEU A 20 8.00 -9.79 0.53
CA LEU A 20 8.09 -8.70 -0.44
C LEU A 20 9.28 -8.90 -1.39
N LYS A 21 8.97 -9.36 -2.60
CA LYS A 21 9.93 -9.63 -3.70
C LYS A 21 9.90 -8.61 -4.82
N TYR A 22 8.81 -7.86 -4.92
CA TYR A 22 8.53 -6.92 -6.01
C TYR A 22 8.32 -5.54 -5.41
N ASN A 23 8.56 -4.52 -6.21
CA ASN A 23 8.43 -3.13 -5.78
C ASN A 23 7.00 -2.61 -5.88
N ILE A 24 6.01 -3.41 -6.24
CA ILE A 24 4.60 -2.99 -6.27
C ILE A 24 3.82 -3.81 -5.24
N LEU A 25 3.13 -3.10 -4.33
CA LEU A 25 2.24 -3.67 -3.33
C LEU A 25 0.86 -3.03 -3.45
N LEU A 26 -0.13 -3.83 -3.84
CA LEU A 26 -1.52 -3.43 -3.92
C LEU A 26 -2.20 -3.65 -2.56
N LEU A 27 -2.81 -2.60 -2.00
CA LEU A 27 -3.57 -2.67 -0.75
C LEU A 27 -5.07 -2.52 -1.05
N LYS A 28 -5.79 -3.63 -0.99
CA LYS A 28 -7.24 -3.69 -1.18
C LYS A 28 -7.95 -3.81 0.16
N GLY A 29 -9.16 -3.28 0.24
CA GLY A 29 -9.97 -3.38 1.44
C GLY A 29 -11.01 -2.29 1.57
N ASN A 30 -12.03 -2.50 2.38
CA ASN A 30 -13.09 -1.53 2.60
C ASN A 30 -12.59 -0.25 3.32
N LEU A 31 -13.41 0.80 3.31
CA LEU A 31 -13.12 2.04 4.03
C LEU A 31 -12.96 1.74 5.53
N GLY A 32 -11.91 2.29 6.16
CA GLY A 32 -11.62 2.00 7.57
C GLY A 32 -11.05 0.60 7.84
N ALA A 33 -10.71 -0.16 6.80
CA ALA A 33 -10.06 -1.47 6.94
C ALA A 33 -8.70 -1.41 7.65
N GLY A 34 -8.00 -0.27 7.59
CA GLY A 34 -6.66 -0.10 8.17
C GLY A 34 -5.52 -0.25 7.16
N LYS A 35 -5.78 0.00 5.86
CA LYS A 35 -4.75 0.04 4.81
C LYS A 35 -3.63 1.03 5.15
N THR A 36 -3.96 2.29 5.43
CA THR A 36 -2.98 3.29 5.88
C THR A 36 -2.28 2.90 7.19
N THR A 37 -3.00 2.26 8.13
CA THR A 37 -2.40 1.76 9.37
C THR A 37 -1.35 0.69 9.07
N PHE A 38 -1.64 -0.25 8.17
CA PHE A 38 -0.65 -1.21 7.70
C PHE A 38 0.56 -0.49 7.08
N THR A 39 0.34 0.50 6.21
CA THR A 39 1.43 1.29 5.59
C THR A 39 2.32 1.97 6.63
N GLN A 40 1.75 2.52 7.70
CA GLN A 40 2.50 3.12 8.81
C GLN A 40 3.43 2.11 9.47
N PHE A 41 2.93 0.92 9.82
CA PHE A 41 3.75 -0.13 10.42
C PHE A 41 4.81 -0.64 9.44
N LEU A 42 4.45 -0.83 8.17
CA LEU A 42 5.38 -1.29 7.14
C LEU A 42 6.55 -0.31 6.97
N LEU A 43 6.28 0.97 6.76
CA LEU A 43 7.31 1.99 6.54
C LEU A 43 8.22 2.17 7.76
N LYS A 44 7.66 2.13 8.96
CA LYS A 44 8.46 2.15 10.20
C LYS A 44 9.44 0.97 10.26
N ASN A 45 8.99 -0.24 9.89
CA ASN A 45 9.84 -1.42 9.88
C ASN A 45 10.84 -1.46 8.71
N LEU A 46 10.54 -0.75 7.62
CA LEU A 46 11.49 -0.49 6.54
C LEU A 46 12.51 0.62 6.90
N GLY A 47 12.38 1.23 8.09
CA GLY A 47 13.32 2.22 8.62
C GLY A 47 13.07 3.64 8.10
N SER A 48 11.85 3.98 7.71
CA SER A 48 11.46 5.38 7.49
C SER A 48 11.25 6.08 8.85
N GLU A 49 11.73 7.32 8.95
CA GLU A 49 11.49 8.22 10.07
C GLU A 49 10.38 9.24 9.79
N ASP A 50 9.79 9.17 8.59
CA ASP A 50 8.77 10.12 8.13
C ASP A 50 7.42 9.87 8.82
N GLU A 51 6.64 10.93 8.96
CA GLU A 51 5.26 10.81 9.45
C GLU A 51 4.34 10.30 8.33
N VAL A 52 3.87 9.07 8.48
CA VAL A 52 3.04 8.41 7.46
C VAL A 52 1.57 8.71 7.68
N ASN A 53 0.96 9.37 6.69
CA ASN A 53 -0.45 9.75 6.67
C ASN A 53 -1.11 9.30 5.36
N SER A 54 -2.44 9.18 5.36
CA SER A 54 -3.16 8.80 4.14
C SER A 54 -3.02 9.88 3.06
N PRO A 55 -2.56 9.55 1.84
CA PRO A 55 -2.41 10.50 0.75
C PRO A 55 -3.75 10.78 0.07
N THR A 56 -4.90 10.57 0.70
CA THR A 56 -6.24 10.73 0.08
C THR A 56 -6.46 12.09 -0.60
N TYR A 57 -5.78 13.17 -0.18
CA TYR A 57 -5.86 14.49 -0.82
C TYR A 57 -4.67 14.83 -1.71
N SER A 58 -3.45 14.38 -1.37
CA SER A 58 -2.24 14.56 -2.18
C SER A 58 -2.15 13.55 -3.33
N ILE A 59 -2.96 12.50 -3.28
CA ILE A 59 -2.99 11.28 -4.09
C ILE A 59 -1.74 10.42 -3.92
N VAL A 60 -0.56 11.03 -3.83
CA VAL A 60 0.71 10.38 -3.56
C VAL A 60 1.47 11.08 -2.43
N ASN A 61 2.08 10.28 -1.55
CA ASN A 61 3.11 10.72 -0.62
C ASN A 61 4.42 9.99 -0.91
N GLU A 62 5.54 10.70 -0.73
CA GLU A 62 6.89 10.14 -0.83
C GLU A 62 7.48 9.97 0.58
N TYR A 63 8.09 8.81 0.80
CA TYR A 63 8.81 8.50 2.03
C TYR A 63 10.22 8.00 1.72
N THR A 64 11.15 8.29 2.62
CA THR A 64 12.54 7.85 2.51
C THR A 64 12.79 6.67 3.45
N THR A 65 13.42 5.62 2.93
CA THR A 65 13.91 4.49 3.73
C THR A 65 15.38 4.24 3.44
N SER A 66 16.02 3.43 4.28
CA SER A 66 17.40 2.97 4.05
C SER A 66 17.60 2.21 2.74
N LYS A 67 16.53 1.67 2.14
CA LYS A 67 16.56 0.89 0.90
C LYS A 67 16.21 1.70 -0.35
N GLY A 68 15.76 2.94 -0.19
CA GLY A 68 15.34 3.81 -1.29
C GLY A 68 13.99 4.48 -1.02
N LYS A 69 13.44 5.12 -2.05
CA LYS A 69 12.17 5.84 -1.99
C LYS A 69 10.99 4.89 -1.98
N VAL A 70 10.02 5.18 -1.13
CA VAL A 70 8.71 4.51 -1.11
C VAL A 70 7.66 5.52 -1.48
N PHE A 71 6.82 5.20 -2.46
CA PHE A 71 5.68 6.02 -2.83
C PHE A 71 4.40 5.35 -2.38
N HIS A 72 3.52 6.11 -1.73
CA HIS A 72 2.23 5.65 -1.26
C HIS A 72 1.15 6.38 -2.01
N PHE A 73 0.39 5.64 -2.80
CA PHE A 73 -0.74 6.13 -3.57
C PHE A 73 -2.05 5.75 -2.87
N ASP A 74 -3.04 6.64 -2.91
CA ASP A 74 -4.43 6.35 -2.57
C ASP A 74 -5.31 6.79 -3.74
N LEU A 75 -5.73 5.82 -4.54
CA LEU A 75 -6.50 6.07 -5.76
C LEU A 75 -8.02 6.09 -5.52
N TYR A 76 -8.48 6.03 -4.26
CA TYR A 76 -9.91 5.94 -3.90
C TYR A 76 -10.79 7.01 -4.55
N ARG A 77 -10.23 8.21 -4.80
CA ARG A 77 -10.97 9.35 -5.36
C ARG A 77 -10.88 9.46 -6.87
N LEU A 78 -9.96 8.73 -7.50
CA LEU A 78 -9.77 8.80 -8.93
C LEU A 78 -10.88 8.03 -9.63
N LYS A 79 -11.43 8.63 -10.69
CA LYS A 79 -12.65 8.09 -11.32
C LYS A 79 -12.38 7.23 -12.54
N ASN A 80 -11.22 7.44 -13.15
CA ASN A 80 -10.84 6.81 -14.40
C ASN A 80 -9.32 6.77 -14.51
N ILE A 81 -8.86 6.04 -15.52
CA ILE A 81 -7.44 5.83 -15.78
C ILE A 81 -6.70 7.10 -16.21
N GLU A 82 -7.37 8.04 -16.89
CA GLU A 82 -6.75 9.30 -17.36
C GLU A 82 -6.26 10.13 -16.17
N GLU A 83 -7.06 10.22 -15.09
CA GLU A 83 -6.65 10.89 -13.85
C GLU A 83 -5.42 10.23 -13.20
N VAL A 84 -5.24 8.91 -13.38
CA VAL A 84 -4.06 8.19 -12.89
C VAL A 84 -2.82 8.53 -13.73
N TYR A 85 -2.98 8.60 -15.06
CA TYR A 85 -1.91 8.97 -15.97
C TYR A 85 -1.46 10.43 -15.79
N ASP A 86 -2.39 11.35 -15.49
CA ASP A 86 -2.07 12.75 -15.23
C ASP A 86 -1.16 12.94 -14.00
N ILE A 87 -1.17 11.99 -13.06
CA ILE A 87 -0.26 11.98 -11.89
C ILE A 87 1.14 11.50 -12.28
N GLY A 88 1.28 10.77 -13.40
CA GLY A 88 2.53 10.19 -13.84
C GLY A 88 2.96 8.96 -13.04
N ILE A 89 2.01 8.13 -12.59
CA ILE A 89 2.27 6.97 -11.70
C ILE A 89 3.39 6.06 -12.21
N GLU A 90 3.52 5.89 -13.53
CA GLU A 90 4.47 5.01 -14.19
C GLU A 90 5.93 5.36 -13.83
N GLU A 91 6.27 6.65 -13.78
CA GLU A 91 7.62 7.10 -13.43
C GLU A 91 8.01 6.68 -12.01
N TYR A 92 7.05 6.64 -11.09
CA TYR A 92 7.27 6.22 -9.71
C TYR A 92 7.43 4.69 -9.61
N LEU A 93 6.66 3.91 -10.38
CA LEU A 93 6.79 2.46 -10.41
C LEU A 93 8.19 2.04 -10.85
N ASP A 94 8.78 2.74 -11.83
CA ASP A 94 10.11 2.40 -12.36
C ASP A 94 11.27 2.82 -11.44
N ASN A 95 11.10 3.86 -10.63
CA ASN A 95 12.19 4.51 -9.89
C ASN A 95 12.11 4.37 -8.36
N SER A 96 11.30 3.43 -7.86
CA SER A 96 11.06 3.26 -6.42
C SER A 96 11.65 1.96 -5.87
N PHE A 97 11.96 1.99 -4.58
CA PHE A 97 12.17 0.77 -3.82
C PHE A 97 10.84 0.02 -3.59
N LEU A 98 9.76 0.77 -3.33
CA LEU A 98 8.42 0.23 -3.16
C LEU A 98 7.35 1.26 -3.53
N CYS A 99 6.33 0.86 -4.26
CA CYS A 99 5.09 1.58 -4.49
C CYS A 99 3.96 0.83 -3.77
N ILE A 100 3.31 1.52 -2.84
CA ILE A 100 2.15 1.03 -2.09
C ILE A 100 0.93 1.70 -2.68
N ILE A 101 0.03 0.94 -3.30
CA ILE A 101 -1.14 1.47 -3.99
C ILE A 101 -2.40 1.04 -3.26
N GLU A 102 -3.02 1.95 -2.51
CA GLU A 102 -4.34 1.75 -1.93
C GLU A 102 -5.42 1.96 -2.99
N TRP A 103 -6.45 1.10 -2.95
CA TRP A 103 -7.57 1.14 -3.90
C TRP A 103 -7.13 1.08 -5.37
N PRO A 104 -6.42 0.02 -5.77
CA PRO A 104 -5.82 -0.07 -7.10
C PRO A 104 -6.83 -0.27 -8.23
N GLU A 105 -8.14 -0.38 -7.96
CA GLU A 105 -9.14 -0.90 -8.89
C GLU A 105 -9.21 -0.13 -10.22
N VAL A 106 -8.93 1.18 -10.21
CA VAL A 106 -8.92 2.02 -11.43
C VAL A 106 -7.66 1.87 -12.29
N TYR A 107 -6.60 1.27 -11.74
CA TYR A 107 -5.28 1.14 -12.38
C TYR A 107 -4.83 -0.32 -12.54
N GLU A 108 -5.52 -1.27 -11.88
CA GLU A 108 -5.07 -2.66 -11.79
C GLU A 108 -4.93 -3.36 -13.15
N GLU A 109 -5.76 -3.01 -14.14
CA GLU A 109 -5.66 -3.56 -15.49
C GLU A 109 -4.33 -3.18 -16.19
N GLU A 110 -3.79 -1.99 -15.90
CA GLU A 110 -2.52 -1.53 -16.48
C GLU A 110 -1.30 -2.26 -15.91
N LEU A 111 -1.47 -2.93 -14.77
CA LEU A 111 -0.43 -3.77 -14.18
C LEU A 111 -0.33 -5.15 -14.85
N TYR A 112 -1.10 -5.42 -15.90
CA TYR A 112 -1.06 -6.70 -16.62
C TYR A 112 0.36 -6.99 -17.16
N GLY A 113 0.89 -8.15 -16.78
CA GLY A 113 2.24 -8.59 -17.17
C GLY A 113 3.36 -8.09 -16.25
N LEU A 114 3.05 -7.23 -15.27
CA LEU A 114 3.98 -6.87 -14.20
C LEU A 114 3.86 -7.83 -13.01
N ASN A 115 4.92 -7.89 -12.21
CA ASN A 115 4.92 -8.64 -10.96
C ASN A 115 4.60 -7.68 -9.80
N TYR A 116 3.58 -8.02 -9.02
CA TYR A 116 3.18 -7.26 -7.83
C TYR A 116 2.73 -8.21 -6.72
N HIS A 117 2.71 -7.68 -5.50
CA HIS A 117 2.10 -8.34 -4.34
C HIS A 117 0.71 -7.76 -4.13
N THR A 118 -0.22 -8.56 -3.62
CA THR A 118 -1.54 -8.09 -3.22
C THR A 118 -1.79 -8.39 -1.76
N MET A 119 -2.19 -7.37 -1.00
CA MET A 119 -2.74 -7.54 0.33
C MET A 119 -4.21 -7.12 0.34
N SER A 120 -5.08 -7.99 0.84
CA SER A 120 -6.48 -7.65 1.08
C SER A 120 -6.76 -7.57 2.57
N ILE A 121 -7.46 -6.51 2.98
CA ILE A 121 -7.81 -6.22 4.37
C ILE A 121 -9.32 -6.01 4.45
N VAL A 122 -10.04 -6.94 5.08
CA VAL A 122 -11.51 -6.87 5.22
C VAL A 122 -11.85 -6.63 6.68
N ASN A 123 -12.45 -5.48 6.98
CA ASN A 123 -13.02 -5.24 8.30
C ASN A 123 -14.43 -5.83 8.37
N THR A 124 -14.62 -6.84 9.24
CA THR A 124 -15.88 -7.57 9.45
C THR A 124 -16.76 -6.93 10.54
N GLY A 125 -16.28 -5.88 11.21
CA GLY A 125 -16.91 -5.26 12.38
C GLY A 125 -16.39 -5.79 13.71
N GLU A 126 -16.04 -7.08 13.80
CA GLU A 126 -15.46 -7.69 15.01
C GLU A 126 -13.94 -7.82 14.92
N ASN A 127 -13.41 -8.03 13.72
CA ASN A 127 -12.00 -8.23 13.45
C ASN A 127 -11.67 -7.74 12.04
N ARG A 128 -10.38 -7.75 11.68
CA ARG A 128 -9.96 -7.62 10.29
C ARG A 128 -9.35 -8.94 9.82
N GLU A 129 -9.76 -9.36 8.65
CA GLU A 129 -9.18 -10.50 7.95
C GLU A 129 -8.18 -9.99 6.93
N VAL A 130 -6.95 -10.49 6.99
CA VAL A 130 -5.82 -10.07 6.15
C VAL A 130 -5.32 -11.25 5.35
N SER A 131 -5.22 -11.10 4.03
CA SER A 131 -4.52 -12.03 3.12
C SER A 131 -3.39 -11.31 2.40
N PHE A 132 -2.31 -12.04 2.09
CA PHE A 132 -1.16 -11.54 1.33
C PHE A 132 -0.75 -12.60 0.31
N GLU A 133 -0.65 -12.20 -0.94
CA GLU A 133 -0.37 -13.02 -2.12
C GLU A 133 0.79 -12.44 -2.93
#